data_AF-A0ABD3NL81-F1
#
_entry.id   AF-A0ABD3NL81-F1
#
_cell.length_a   1.000
_cell.length_b   1.000
_cell.length_c   1.000
_cell.angle_alpha   90.00
_cell.angle_beta   90.00
_cell.angle_gamma   90.00
#
_symmetry.space_group_name_H-M   'P 1'
#
loop_
_entity.id
_entity.type
_entity.pdbx_description
1 polymer ?
#
loop_
_entity_poly.entity_id
_entity_poly.type
_entity_poly.pdbx_seq_one_letter_code
_entity_poly.pdbx_strand_id
1 'polypeptide(L)'
;MPATPSEGHRSSIEELEKSIEATLAQYRSSFDASASHNENDTSQEKDSSISHQEFRSRLNSFRPDTYFAKPVCLSPLNCAALGWQNTEQDIIQCPQCNSVICIAFHPNLSKKSHDDLTQQYLKMLATSHEDNCSFRRYAGRWLKIMERLGKQKSPLDSAKHADLTSGYPKDHLVFVPPYFLSLSSSFLIFEDASNDGSVTYSKIKEESAVVLQGLPKSAEFELSIPDAMKDFCEVPASIKRSRIQTANLLATFGWHIRTCDEGCVECKMCLAKSILPSRKRSREGVRVDGELHEMKLHLIDSHRVYCPYVAGFSFAPSHESQAGWKVVVKNLVKFAMKDKDEGTVIELDELWGRETRRTK
;
A
#
# COMPACT_ATOMS: atom_id res chain seq x y z
N MET A 1 -8.55 44.16 -0.82
CA MET A 1 -8.88 43.47 -2.09
C MET A 1 -8.01 42.22 -2.16
N PRO A 2 -8.55 41.00 -2.18
CA PRO A 2 -7.73 39.81 -2.26
C PRO A 2 -7.17 39.67 -3.67
N ALA A 3 -5.87 39.41 -3.77
CA ALA A 3 -5.15 39.26 -5.03
C ALA A 3 -5.66 38.03 -5.79
N THR A 4 -6.04 38.23 -7.05
CA THR A 4 -6.41 37.14 -7.95
C THR A 4 -5.16 36.29 -8.25
N PRO A 5 -5.27 34.95 -8.24
CA PRO A 5 -4.14 34.09 -8.61
C PRO A 5 -3.72 34.34 -10.06
N SER A 6 -2.41 34.47 -10.29
CA SER A 6 -1.83 34.77 -11.61
C SER A 6 -2.21 33.71 -12.65
N GLU A 7 -2.70 34.15 -13.82
CA GLU A 7 -3.19 33.33 -14.94
C GLU A 7 -2.21 32.24 -15.40
N GLY A 8 -0.90 32.41 -15.21
CA GLY A 8 0.11 31.43 -15.56
C GLY A 8 0.05 30.11 -14.77
N HIS A 9 -0.47 30.10 -13.55
CA HIS A 9 -0.53 28.87 -12.73
C HIS A 9 -1.73 27.98 -13.12
N ARG A 10 -2.82 28.59 -13.62
CA ARG A 10 -4.02 27.89 -14.08
C ARG A 10 -3.77 27.14 -15.39
N SER A 11 -2.98 27.74 -16.30
CA SER A 11 -2.57 27.12 -17.57
C SER A 11 -1.78 25.82 -17.37
N SER A 12 -0.89 25.79 -16.36
CA SER A 12 -0.04 24.62 -16.11
C SER A 12 -0.80 23.43 -15.50
N ILE A 13 -1.86 23.70 -14.74
CA ILE A 13 -2.73 22.65 -14.17
C ILE A 13 -3.63 22.05 -15.26
N GLU A 14 -4.22 22.89 -16.11
CA GLU A 14 -5.06 22.41 -17.23
C GLU A 14 -4.24 21.59 -18.26
N GLU A 15 -2.96 21.93 -18.48
CA GLU A 15 -2.06 21.14 -19.31
C GLU A 15 -1.71 19.79 -18.67
N LEU A 16 -1.53 19.75 -17.35
CA LEU A 16 -1.28 18.52 -16.61
C LEU A 16 -2.51 17.59 -16.61
N GLU A 17 -3.70 18.15 -16.39
CA GLU A 17 -4.97 17.40 -16.43
C GLU A 17 -5.23 16.81 -17.82
N LYS A 18 -5.00 17.58 -18.89
CA LYS A 18 -5.06 17.08 -20.28
C LYS A 18 -4.04 15.97 -20.55
N SER A 19 -2.83 16.07 -19.98
CA SER A 19 -1.80 15.04 -20.11
C SER A 19 -2.19 13.74 -19.39
N ILE A 20 -2.80 13.86 -18.21
CA ILE A 20 -3.32 12.72 -17.43
C ILE A 20 -4.49 12.07 -18.18
N GLU A 21 -5.46 12.84 -18.67
CA GLU A 21 -6.58 12.32 -19.47
C GLU A 21 -6.10 11.64 -20.76
N ALA A 22 -5.15 12.23 -21.48
CA ALA A 22 -4.58 11.63 -22.68
C ALA A 22 -3.89 10.29 -22.37
N THR A 23 -3.16 10.22 -21.25
CA THR A 23 -2.51 9.00 -20.78
C THR A 23 -3.55 7.93 -20.41
N LEU A 24 -4.60 8.29 -19.66
CA LEU A 24 -5.69 7.38 -19.30
C LEU A 24 -6.49 6.91 -20.51
N ALA A 25 -6.73 7.78 -21.50
CA ALA A 25 -7.40 7.43 -22.75
C ALA A 25 -6.53 6.49 -23.62
N GLN A 26 -5.21 6.68 -23.64
CA GLN A 26 -4.27 5.78 -24.30
C GLN A 26 -4.24 4.40 -23.62
N TYR A 27 -4.35 4.35 -22.29
CA TYR A 27 -4.51 3.09 -21.57
C TYR A 27 -5.83 2.41 -21.91
N ARG A 28 -6.97 3.12 -21.84
CA ARG A 28 -8.30 2.58 -22.18
C ARG A 28 -8.37 2.03 -23.60
N SER A 29 -7.85 2.78 -24.59
CA SER A 29 -7.84 2.33 -25.98
C SER A 29 -6.92 1.12 -26.21
N SER A 30 -5.83 0.99 -25.45
CA SER A 30 -4.98 -0.21 -25.48
C SER A 30 -5.70 -1.45 -24.90
N PHE A 31 -6.67 -1.25 -24.00
CA PHE A 31 -7.54 -2.31 -23.48
C PHE A 31 -8.65 -2.68 -24.48
N ASP A 32 -9.34 -1.70 -25.05
CA ASP A 32 -10.46 -1.93 -25.97
C ASP A 32 -10.01 -2.49 -27.33
N ALA A 33 -8.85 -2.08 -27.84
CA ALA A 33 -8.25 -2.64 -29.06
C ALA A 33 -7.86 -4.12 -28.92
N SER A 34 -7.85 -4.66 -27.69
CA SER A 34 -7.63 -6.09 -27.42
C SER A 34 -8.93 -6.91 -27.37
N ALA A 35 -10.10 -6.26 -27.31
CA ALA A 35 -11.40 -6.89 -27.14
C ALA A 35 -12.19 -7.04 -28.45
N SER A 36 -11.81 -6.34 -29.52
CA SER A 36 -12.57 -6.29 -30.79
C SER A 36 -12.17 -7.31 -31.86
N HIS A 37 -11.43 -8.37 -31.50
CA HIS A 37 -11.21 -9.52 -32.39
C HIS A 37 -11.74 -10.81 -31.77
N ASN A 38 -13.07 -10.97 -31.76
CA ASN A 38 -13.79 -12.23 -32.01
C ASN A 38 -15.30 -12.04 -31.77
N GLU A 39 -16.00 -11.47 -32.75
CA GLU A 39 -17.46 -11.67 -32.88
C GLU A 39 -17.69 -12.97 -33.63
N ASN A 40 -17.69 -14.10 -32.91
CA ASN A 40 -18.42 -15.34 -33.23
C ASN A 40 -17.97 -16.45 -32.26
N ASP A 41 -18.45 -16.42 -31.02
CA ASP A 41 -18.89 -17.65 -30.37
C ASP A 41 -19.82 -17.36 -29.20
N THR A 42 -21.03 -17.92 -29.26
CA THR A 42 -22.02 -17.82 -28.17
C THR A 42 -21.76 -18.98 -27.22
N SER A 43 -20.78 -18.82 -26.34
CA SER A 43 -20.67 -19.62 -25.12
C SER A 43 -20.07 -18.76 -24.01
N GLN A 44 -20.70 -18.82 -22.84
CA GLN A 44 -20.42 -17.98 -21.69
C GLN A 44 -18.93 -18.03 -21.30
N GLU A 45 -18.15 -17.02 -21.72
CA GLU A 45 -16.85 -16.72 -21.15
C GLU A 45 -17.06 -16.33 -19.68
N LYS A 46 -16.77 -17.30 -18.80
CA LYS A 46 -16.65 -17.07 -17.37
C LYS A 46 -15.40 -16.21 -17.18
N ASP A 47 -15.61 -14.89 -17.17
CA ASP A 47 -14.56 -13.89 -16.97
C ASP A 47 -13.67 -14.31 -15.80
N SER A 48 -12.44 -14.72 -16.14
CA SER A 48 -11.43 -15.25 -15.23
C SER A 48 -10.83 -14.13 -14.40
N SER A 49 -11.66 -13.37 -13.70
CA SER A 49 -11.20 -12.46 -12.66
C SER A 49 -10.54 -13.32 -11.58
N ILE A 50 -9.22 -13.21 -11.46
CA ILE A 50 -8.46 -13.86 -10.40
C ILE A 50 -9.07 -13.38 -9.08
N SER A 51 -9.66 -14.30 -8.31
CA SER A 51 -10.36 -13.92 -7.10
C SER A 51 -9.37 -13.34 -6.10
N HIS A 52 -9.75 -12.25 -5.43
CA HIS A 52 -8.95 -11.65 -4.36
C HIS A 52 -8.61 -12.68 -3.26
N GLN A 53 -9.48 -13.67 -3.03
CA GLN A 53 -9.23 -14.76 -2.10
C GLN A 53 -8.10 -15.70 -2.59
N GLU A 54 -8.05 -16.01 -3.88
CA GLU A 54 -7.00 -16.86 -4.45
C GLU A 54 -5.64 -16.17 -4.39
N PHE A 55 -5.60 -14.86 -4.68
CA PHE A 55 -4.40 -14.05 -4.51
C PHE A 55 -3.90 -14.07 -3.05
N ARG A 56 -4.80 -13.84 -2.09
CA ARG A 56 -4.45 -13.90 -0.65
C ARG A 56 -3.97 -15.29 -0.24
N SER A 57 -4.59 -16.34 -0.76
CA SER A 57 -4.16 -17.73 -0.50
C SER A 57 -2.71 -17.95 -0.95
N ARG A 58 -2.38 -17.56 -2.20
CA ARG A 58 -1.01 -17.63 -2.71
C ARG A 58 -0.05 -16.77 -1.87
N LEU A 59 -0.42 -15.53 -1.53
CA LEU A 59 0.43 -14.65 -0.73
C LEU A 59 0.71 -15.22 0.67
N ASN A 60 -0.28 -15.85 1.30
CA ASN A 60 -0.16 -16.45 2.63
C ASN A 60 0.75 -17.70 2.66
N SER A 61 1.03 -18.31 1.51
CA SER A 61 1.95 -19.44 1.42
C SER A 61 3.41 -19.03 1.67
N PHE A 62 3.76 -17.76 1.44
CA PHE A 62 5.11 -17.25 1.62
C PHE A 62 5.38 -16.97 3.10
N ARG A 63 6.27 -17.76 3.70
CA ARG A 63 6.67 -17.58 5.09
C ARG A 63 8.14 -17.15 5.18
N PRO A 64 8.53 -16.39 6.21
CA PRO A 64 9.92 -15.97 6.38
C PRO A 64 10.92 -17.12 6.54
N ASP A 65 10.49 -18.29 6.99
CA ASP A 65 11.33 -19.50 7.12
C ASP A 65 11.56 -20.24 5.80
N THR A 66 10.65 -20.10 4.84
CA THR A 66 10.71 -20.79 3.54
C THR A 66 11.03 -19.87 2.36
N TYR A 67 10.91 -18.55 2.52
CA TYR A 67 11.16 -17.58 1.45
C TYR A 67 11.71 -16.27 2.03
N PHE A 68 13.03 -16.25 2.24
CA PHE A 68 13.73 -15.15 2.93
C PHE A 68 14.70 -14.39 2.01
N ALA A 69 14.99 -13.13 2.39
CA ALA A 69 16.02 -12.27 1.80
C ALA A 69 16.01 -12.17 0.27
N LYS A 70 14.81 -12.20 -0.35
CA LYS A 70 14.69 -12.02 -1.80
C LYS A 70 14.73 -10.54 -2.17
N PRO A 71 15.29 -10.19 -3.34
CA PRO A 71 15.17 -8.86 -3.92
C PRO A 71 13.71 -8.41 -4.01
N VAL A 72 13.46 -7.10 -3.92
CA VAL A 72 12.11 -6.53 -3.92
C VAL A 72 11.29 -6.94 -5.15
N CYS A 73 11.93 -7.00 -6.32
CA CYS A 73 11.27 -7.44 -7.55
C CYS A 73 10.85 -8.92 -7.53
N LEU A 74 11.42 -9.74 -6.65
CA LEU A 74 11.08 -11.14 -6.39
C LEU A 74 10.35 -11.33 -5.04
N SER A 75 9.74 -10.26 -4.51
CA SER A 75 9.00 -10.32 -3.26
C SER A 75 7.79 -11.27 -3.33
N PRO A 76 7.33 -11.81 -2.19
CA PRO A 76 6.09 -12.60 -2.11
C PRO A 76 4.88 -11.97 -2.82
N LEU A 77 4.77 -10.65 -2.75
CA LEU A 77 3.70 -9.90 -3.39
C LEU A 77 3.74 -10.06 -4.92
N ASN A 78 4.92 -9.86 -5.53
CA ASN A 78 5.11 -10.00 -6.96
C ASN A 78 4.94 -11.45 -7.42
N CYS A 79 5.45 -12.42 -6.66
CA CYS A 79 5.27 -13.83 -6.96
C CYS A 79 3.79 -14.22 -6.93
N ALA A 80 3.06 -13.90 -5.85
CA ALA A 80 1.62 -14.19 -5.74
C ALA A 80 0.78 -13.50 -6.83
N ALA A 81 1.15 -12.27 -7.17
CA ALA A 81 0.56 -11.49 -8.25
C ALA A 81 0.71 -12.18 -9.61
N LEU A 82 1.89 -12.74 -9.89
CA LEU A 82 2.20 -13.44 -11.13
C LEU A 82 1.76 -14.92 -11.09
N GLY A 83 0.95 -15.33 -10.11
CA GLY A 83 0.33 -16.65 -10.04
C GLY A 83 1.10 -17.70 -9.24
N TRP A 84 2.19 -17.32 -8.57
CA TRP A 84 3.06 -18.25 -7.85
C TRP A 84 2.71 -18.35 -6.36
N GLN A 85 2.79 -19.54 -5.79
CA GLN A 85 2.71 -19.79 -4.35
C GLN A 85 3.97 -20.50 -3.88
N ASN A 86 4.42 -20.24 -2.66
CA ASN A 86 5.56 -20.91 -2.06
C ASN A 86 5.14 -22.28 -1.52
N THR A 87 5.84 -23.32 -1.94
CA THR A 87 5.52 -24.71 -1.57
C THR A 87 6.60 -25.32 -0.67
N GLU A 88 7.86 -24.97 -0.90
CA GLU A 88 9.01 -25.43 -0.11
C GLU A 88 10.07 -24.32 0.04
N GLN A 89 11.22 -24.62 0.63
CA GLN A 89 12.29 -23.65 0.80
C GLN A 89 12.76 -23.12 -0.56
N ASP A 90 12.56 -21.81 -0.78
CA ASP A 90 12.88 -21.09 -2.01
C ASP A 90 12.19 -21.62 -3.28
N ILE A 91 11.25 -22.55 -3.16
CA ILE A 91 10.52 -23.14 -4.27
C ILE A 91 9.12 -22.52 -4.35
N ILE A 92 8.80 -22.04 -5.54
CA ILE A 92 7.47 -21.53 -5.88
C ILE A 92 6.86 -22.36 -7.00
N GLN A 93 5.54 -22.56 -6.93
CA GLN A 93 4.77 -23.34 -7.90
C GLN A 93 3.53 -22.56 -8.32
N CYS A 94 3.13 -22.67 -9.59
CA CYS A 94 1.84 -22.16 -10.04
C CYS A 94 0.76 -23.22 -9.74
N PRO A 95 -0.30 -22.91 -8.98
CA PRO A 95 -1.35 -23.88 -8.66
C PRO A 95 -2.23 -24.25 -9.88
N GLN A 96 -2.17 -23.46 -10.96
CA GLN A 96 -2.98 -23.72 -12.17
C GLN A 96 -2.27 -24.63 -13.18
N CYS A 97 -0.98 -24.38 -13.45
CA CYS A 97 -0.23 -25.14 -14.46
C CYS A 97 0.89 -25.99 -13.86
N ASN A 98 1.04 -26.04 -12.54
CA ASN A 98 2.05 -26.82 -11.82
C ASN A 98 3.51 -26.54 -12.20
N SER A 99 3.80 -25.50 -12.97
CA SER A 99 5.17 -25.06 -13.23
C SER A 99 5.84 -24.69 -11.92
N VAL A 100 7.14 -24.98 -11.82
CA VAL A 100 7.95 -24.81 -10.60
C VAL A 100 9.18 -23.96 -10.90
N ILE A 101 9.54 -23.08 -9.97
CA ILE A 101 10.79 -22.29 -9.99
C ILE A 101 11.45 -22.40 -8.62
N CYS A 102 12.77 -22.59 -8.58
CA CYS A 102 13.58 -22.48 -7.37
C CYS A 102 14.38 -21.17 -7.40
N ILE A 103 14.13 -20.26 -6.43
CA ILE A 103 14.72 -18.93 -6.32
C ILE A 103 15.76 -18.92 -5.19
N ALA A 104 16.95 -19.44 -5.47
CA ALA A 104 18.04 -19.53 -4.51
C ALA A 104 19.18 -18.57 -4.88
N PHE A 105 19.74 -17.90 -3.88
CA PHE A 105 20.92 -17.04 -4.03
C PHE A 105 22.07 -17.63 -3.24
N HIS A 106 23.20 -17.88 -3.90
CA HIS A 106 24.40 -18.32 -3.20
C HIS A 106 24.99 -17.15 -2.39
N PRO A 107 25.37 -17.33 -1.12
CA PRO A 107 25.78 -16.22 -0.24
C PRO A 107 27.04 -15.48 -0.72
N ASN A 108 27.87 -16.15 -1.51
CA ASN A 108 29.12 -15.58 -2.05
C ASN A 108 28.97 -14.97 -3.45
N LEU A 109 27.75 -14.70 -3.92
CA LEU A 109 27.55 -14.03 -5.21
C LEU A 109 28.09 -12.60 -5.15
N SER A 110 28.82 -12.19 -6.18
CA SER A 110 29.15 -10.78 -6.38
C SER A 110 27.86 -9.98 -6.60
N LYS A 111 27.86 -8.68 -6.27
CA LYS A 111 26.70 -7.80 -6.50
C LYS A 111 26.18 -7.89 -7.94
N LYS A 112 27.09 -7.86 -8.93
CA LYS A 112 26.73 -7.98 -10.35
C LYS A 112 26.06 -9.33 -10.66
N SER A 113 26.64 -10.43 -10.20
CA SER A 113 26.07 -11.77 -10.41
C SER A 113 24.71 -11.94 -9.73
N HIS A 114 24.55 -11.32 -8.55
CA HIS A 114 23.28 -11.29 -7.83
C HIS A 114 22.21 -10.52 -8.61
N ASP A 115 22.56 -9.36 -9.17
CA ASP A 115 21.64 -8.55 -9.99
C ASP A 115 21.27 -9.28 -11.30
N ASP A 116 22.25 -9.88 -11.98
CA ASP A 116 22.03 -10.67 -13.20
C ASP A 116 21.09 -11.87 -12.93
N LEU A 117 21.33 -12.61 -11.85
CA LEU A 117 20.47 -13.73 -11.43
C LEU A 117 19.07 -13.27 -11.04
N THR A 118 18.96 -12.11 -10.38
CA THR A 118 17.68 -11.49 -10.04
C THR A 118 16.85 -11.20 -11.31
N GLN A 119 17.49 -10.65 -12.35
CA GLN A 119 16.83 -10.40 -13.64
C GLN A 119 16.40 -11.71 -14.33
N GLN A 120 17.23 -12.76 -14.22
CA GLN A 120 16.88 -14.08 -14.76
C GLN A 120 15.64 -14.65 -14.07
N TYR A 121 15.57 -14.62 -12.75
CA TYR A 121 14.38 -15.06 -12.01
C TYR A 121 13.15 -14.23 -12.34
N LEU A 122 13.31 -12.91 -12.47
CA LEU A 122 12.22 -12.02 -12.85
C LEU A 122 11.60 -12.39 -14.20
N LYS A 123 12.45 -12.73 -15.17
CA LYS A 123 12.02 -13.25 -16.47
C LYS A 123 11.31 -14.59 -16.33
N MET A 124 11.85 -15.50 -15.52
CA MET A 124 11.24 -16.82 -15.28
C MET A 124 9.84 -16.72 -14.65
N LEU A 125 9.60 -15.79 -13.72
CA LEU A 125 8.27 -15.57 -13.14
C LEU A 125 7.20 -15.29 -14.21
N ALA A 126 7.60 -14.72 -15.36
CA ALA A 126 6.69 -14.44 -16.47
C ALA A 126 6.65 -15.55 -17.53
N THR A 127 7.79 -16.19 -17.81
CA THR A 127 7.92 -17.11 -18.95
C THR A 127 7.73 -18.58 -18.58
N SER A 128 7.89 -18.95 -17.31
CA SER A 128 7.90 -20.37 -16.89
C SER A 128 6.51 -20.98 -16.74
N HIS A 129 5.43 -20.22 -16.91
CA HIS A 129 4.07 -20.77 -16.98
C HIS A 129 3.85 -21.56 -18.27
N GLU A 130 3.13 -22.68 -18.19
CA GLU A 130 2.65 -23.41 -19.36
C GLU A 130 1.75 -22.58 -20.27
N ASP A 131 1.68 -22.95 -21.56
CA ASP A 131 1.01 -22.18 -22.61
C ASP A 131 -0.46 -21.83 -22.30
N ASN A 132 -1.17 -22.74 -21.66
CA ASN A 132 -2.60 -22.62 -21.33
C ASN A 132 -2.86 -22.00 -19.95
N CYS A 133 -1.84 -21.48 -19.28
CA CYS A 133 -2.00 -20.86 -17.97
C CYS A 133 -2.55 -19.43 -18.09
N SER A 134 -3.60 -19.12 -17.31
CA SER A 134 -4.22 -17.78 -17.26
C SER A 134 -3.21 -16.70 -16.84
N PHE A 135 -2.29 -17.05 -15.94
CA PHE A 135 -1.24 -16.15 -15.45
C PHE A 135 -0.17 -15.87 -16.49
N ARG A 136 -0.01 -16.69 -17.53
CA ARG A 136 1.06 -16.52 -18.53
C ARG A 136 0.91 -15.22 -19.31
N ARG A 137 -0.28 -14.95 -19.85
CA ARG A 137 -0.55 -13.73 -20.64
C ARG A 137 -0.36 -12.49 -19.76
N TYR A 138 -0.85 -12.57 -18.54
CA TYR A 138 -0.72 -11.54 -17.53
C TYR A 138 0.75 -11.23 -17.19
N ALA A 139 1.52 -12.25 -16.81
CA ALA A 139 2.90 -12.11 -16.41
C ALA A 139 3.81 -11.68 -17.57
N GLY A 140 3.52 -12.15 -18.79
CA GLY A 140 4.20 -11.70 -20.01
C GLY A 140 3.97 -10.22 -20.32
N ARG A 141 2.77 -9.68 -20.08
CA ARG A 141 2.50 -8.22 -20.20
C ARG A 141 3.29 -7.44 -19.15
N TRP A 142 3.28 -7.91 -17.91
CA TRP A 142 4.03 -7.29 -16.82
C TRP A 142 5.54 -7.19 -17.13
N LEU A 143 6.15 -8.28 -17.62
CA LEU A 143 7.57 -8.28 -17.99
C LEU A 143 7.89 -7.26 -19.08
N LYS A 144 7.07 -7.16 -20.14
CA LYS A 144 7.25 -6.18 -21.22
C LYS A 144 7.20 -4.74 -20.71
N ILE A 145 6.35 -4.45 -19.74
CA ILE A 145 6.30 -3.14 -19.09
C ILE A 145 7.64 -2.92 -18.39
N MET A 146 8.05 -3.82 -17.49
CA MET A 146 9.30 -3.69 -16.74
C MET A 146 10.55 -3.54 -17.63
N GLU A 147 10.62 -4.24 -18.77
CA GLU A 147 11.72 -4.09 -19.73
C GLU A 147 11.75 -2.71 -20.42
N ARG A 148 10.59 -2.14 -20.76
CA ARG A 148 10.50 -0.77 -21.30
C ARG A 148 10.94 0.24 -20.26
N LEU A 149 10.50 0.03 -19.03
CA LEU A 149 10.83 0.84 -17.88
C LEU A 149 12.34 0.84 -17.58
N GLY A 150 13.02 -0.31 -17.67
CA GLY A 150 14.47 -0.40 -17.49
C GLY A 150 15.32 0.21 -18.63
N LYS A 151 14.74 0.38 -19.84
CA LYS A 151 15.43 1.00 -20.99
C LYS A 151 15.36 2.52 -21.00
N GLN A 152 14.42 3.12 -20.28
CA GLN A 152 14.38 4.57 -20.08
C GLN A 152 15.40 4.96 -19.01
N LYS A 153 16.69 5.05 -19.40
CA LYS A 153 17.67 5.81 -18.62
C LYS A 153 17.24 7.29 -18.64
N SER A 154 16.96 7.85 -17.47
CA SER A 154 16.58 9.26 -17.32
C SER A 154 17.76 10.17 -17.74
N PRO A 155 17.51 11.24 -18.52
CA PRO A 155 18.51 12.29 -18.79
C PRO A 155 18.81 13.22 -17.60
N LEU A 156 18.34 12.90 -16.39
CA LEU A 156 18.19 13.88 -15.29
C LEU A 156 19.02 13.55 -14.03
N ASP A 157 20.14 12.85 -14.15
CA ASP A 157 21.05 12.55 -13.03
C ASP A 157 21.93 13.76 -12.60
N SER A 158 21.47 15.01 -12.78
CA SER A 158 22.28 16.22 -12.52
C SER A 158 21.72 17.20 -11.48
N ALA A 159 20.52 17.00 -10.93
CA ALA A 159 19.91 17.98 -10.02
C ALA A 159 19.94 17.50 -8.55
N LYS A 160 20.77 18.18 -7.73
CA LYS A 160 20.84 18.02 -6.27
C LYS A 160 19.61 18.65 -5.63
N HIS A 161 18.65 17.84 -5.18
CA HIS A 161 17.67 18.25 -4.17
C HIS A 161 17.85 17.39 -2.91
N ALA A 162 17.94 18.07 -1.76
CA ALA A 162 18.05 17.45 -0.46
C ALA A 162 16.70 16.81 -0.10
N ASP A 163 16.67 15.48 -0.01
CA ASP A 163 15.47 14.69 0.25
C ASP A 163 15.55 14.01 1.62
N LEU A 164 14.46 14.11 2.38
CA LEU A 164 14.25 13.61 3.74
C LEU A 164 13.97 12.10 3.78
N THR A 165 14.21 11.37 2.69
CA THR A 165 14.07 9.90 2.58
C THR A 165 15.40 9.15 2.75
N SER A 166 16.45 9.79 3.29
CA SER A 166 17.87 9.38 3.20
C SER A 166 18.28 8.04 3.82
N GLY A 167 17.35 7.13 4.14
CA GLY A 167 17.61 5.79 4.63
C GLY A 167 17.29 4.64 3.67
N TYR A 168 16.54 4.87 2.58
CA TYR A 168 16.08 3.79 1.69
C TYR A 168 16.74 3.86 0.30
N PRO A 169 17.26 2.74 -0.24
CA PRO A 169 17.83 2.74 -1.59
C PRO A 169 16.77 3.11 -2.63
N LYS A 170 17.02 4.18 -3.40
CA LYS A 170 16.12 4.68 -4.46
C LYS A 170 15.85 3.66 -5.59
N ASP A 171 16.69 2.63 -5.71
CA ASP A 171 16.64 1.62 -6.77
C ASP A 171 15.57 0.52 -6.57
N HIS A 172 14.73 0.63 -5.53
CA HIS A 172 13.79 -0.44 -5.12
C HIS A 172 12.33 0.02 -5.00
N LEU A 173 11.93 1.04 -5.76
CA LEU A 173 10.52 1.44 -5.84
C LEU A 173 9.66 0.24 -6.25
N VAL A 174 8.71 -0.11 -5.40
CA VAL A 174 7.75 -1.18 -5.66
C VAL A 174 6.77 -0.67 -6.72
N PHE A 175 6.98 -1.07 -7.96
CA PHE A 175 5.96 -0.90 -8.99
C PHE A 175 4.80 -1.84 -8.67
N VAL A 176 3.71 -1.28 -8.14
CA VAL A 176 2.42 -1.97 -8.06
C VAL A 176 1.66 -1.59 -9.32
N PRO A 177 1.46 -2.52 -10.27
CA PRO A 177 0.72 -2.20 -11.48
C PRO A 177 -0.67 -1.60 -11.16
N PRO A 178 -1.12 -0.55 -11.86
CA PRO A 178 -2.36 0.15 -11.54
C PRO A 178 -3.61 -0.74 -11.50
N TYR A 179 -3.64 -1.82 -12.28
CA TYR A 179 -4.77 -2.77 -12.26
C TYR A 179 -4.78 -3.68 -11.02
N PHE A 180 -3.73 -3.72 -10.19
CA PHE A 180 -3.83 -4.32 -8.85
C PHE A 180 -4.55 -3.42 -7.86
N LEU A 181 -4.58 -2.11 -8.12
CA LEU A 181 -5.28 -1.13 -7.30
C LEU A 181 -6.79 -1.28 -7.48
N SER A 182 -7.26 -1.55 -8.70
CA SER A 182 -8.68 -1.76 -8.98
C SER A 182 -9.25 -3.10 -8.48
N LEU A 183 -8.42 -4.08 -8.12
CA LEU A 183 -8.86 -5.44 -7.74
C LEU A 183 -9.17 -5.61 -6.25
N SER A 184 -8.85 -4.64 -5.40
CA SER A 184 -9.20 -4.70 -3.98
C SER A 184 -9.75 -3.36 -3.50
N SER A 185 -10.92 -3.41 -2.86
CA SER A 185 -11.53 -2.25 -2.20
C SER A 185 -10.63 -1.60 -1.15
N SER A 186 -9.58 -2.29 -0.70
CA SER A 186 -8.55 -1.75 0.21
C SER A 186 -7.61 -0.76 -0.46
N PHE A 187 -7.50 -0.72 -1.80
CA PHE A 187 -6.67 0.27 -2.50
C PHE A 187 -7.40 1.58 -2.80
N LEU A 188 -8.73 1.60 -2.76
CA LEU A 188 -9.55 2.81 -2.99
C LEU A 188 -9.24 3.93 -1.99
N ILE A 189 -8.66 3.61 -0.84
CA ILE A 189 -8.18 4.60 0.13
C ILE A 189 -7.03 5.46 -0.39
N PHE A 190 -6.27 4.96 -1.37
CA PHE A 190 -5.17 5.68 -2.00
C PHE A 190 -5.60 6.40 -3.28
N GLU A 191 -6.59 5.85 -3.98
CA GLU A 191 -7.18 6.40 -5.20
C GLU A 191 -8.50 7.09 -4.87
N ASP A 192 -8.42 8.33 -4.38
CA ASP A 192 -9.59 9.14 -4.10
C ASP A 192 -10.15 9.76 -5.39
N ALA A 193 -11.05 9.03 -6.04
CA ALA A 193 -11.64 9.44 -7.32
C ALA A 193 -12.56 10.66 -7.22
N SER A 194 -12.96 11.08 -6.01
CA SER A 194 -13.84 12.25 -5.83
C SER A 194 -13.07 13.57 -5.81
N ASN A 195 -11.73 13.54 -5.87
CA ASN A 195 -10.80 14.68 -5.79
C ASN A 195 -10.83 15.47 -4.46
N ASP A 196 -11.92 15.37 -3.72
CA ASP A 196 -12.17 16.04 -2.46
C ASP A 196 -11.82 15.21 -1.23
N GLY A 197 -11.46 13.94 -1.35
CA GLY A 197 -11.13 13.11 -0.18
C GLY A 197 -12.30 12.33 0.41
N SER A 198 -13.53 12.50 -0.10
CA SER A 198 -14.74 11.88 0.47
C SER A 198 -14.76 10.36 0.34
N VAL A 199 -14.18 9.80 -0.73
CA VAL A 199 -14.03 8.34 -0.89
C VAL A 199 -13.09 7.78 0.19
N THR A 200 -11.93 8.41 0.38
CA THR A 200 -10.94 8.04 1.41
C THR A 200 -11.56 8.14 2.79
N TYR A 201 -12.23 9.27 3.10
CA TYR A 201 -12.90 9.48 4.38
C TYR A 201 -13.95 8.40 4.66
N SER A 202 -14.84 8.14 3.69
CA SER A 202 -15.91 7.15 3.84
C SER A 202 -15.34 5.76 4.10
N LYS A 203 -14.25 5.40 3.41
CA LYS A 203 -13.59 4.11 3.61
C LYS A 203 -12.95 4.00 4.98
N ILE A 204 -12.24 5.03 5.43
CA ILE A 204 -11.64 5.04 6.77
C ILE A 204 -12.71 4.97 7.84
N LYS A 205 -13.83 5.66 7.67
CA LYS A 205 -14.96 5.62 8.61
C LYS A 205 -15.54 4.20 8.71
N GLU A 206 -15.78 3.54 7.58
CA GLU A 206 -16.22 2.14 7.54
C GLU A 206 -15.22 1.22 8.27
N GLU A 207 -13.93 1.33 7.94
CA GLU A 207 -12.89 0.48 8.52
C GLU A 207 -12.68 0.74 10.02
N SER A 208 -12.72 2.01 10.43
CA SER A 208 -12.61 2.42 11.83
C SER A 208 -13.74 1.84 12.67
N ALA A 209 -14.97 1.74 12.14
CA ALA A 209 -16.09 1.13 12.84
C ALA A 209 -15.83 -0.35 13.12
N VAL A 210 -15.27 -1.08 12.15
CA VAL A 210 -14.87 -2.49 12.32
C VAL A 210 -13.75 -2.62 13.35
N VAL A 211 -12.73 -1.76 13.28
CA VAL A 211 -11.63 -1.76 14.26
C VAL A 211 -12.15 -1.45 15.66
N LEU A 212 -13.03 -0.45 15.81
CA LEU A 212 -13.60 -0.04 17.09
C LEU A 212 -14.41 -1.14 17.76
N GLN A 213 -15.11 -1.96 16.97
CA GLN A 213 -15.83 -3.14 17.47
C GLN A 213 -14.87 -4.21 18.00
N GLY A 214 -13.71 -4.40 17.35
CA GLY A 214 -12.70 -5.36 17.77
C GLY A 214 -11.78 -4.91 18.91
N LEU A 215 -11.67 -3.59 19.16
CA LEU A 215 -10.81 -3.08 20.24
C LEU A 215 -11.38 -3.45 21.63
N PRO A 216 -10.55 -3.91 22.58
CA PRO A 216 -10.97 -4.10 23.97
C PRO A 216 -11.59 -2.83 24.59
N LYS A 217 -12.69 -2.98 25.34
CA LYS A 217 -13.45 -1.85 25.93
C LYS A 217 -12.66 -1.06 26.98
N SER A 218 -11.76 -1.71 27.70
CA SER A 218 -11.06 -1.15 28.87
C SER A 218 -9.57 -0.88 28.64
N ALA A 219 -9.09 -1.02 27.41
CA ALA A 219 -7.67 -0.86 27.09
C ALA A 219 -7.35 0.60 26.72
N GLU A 220 -6.33 1.16 27.37
CA GLU A 220 -5.60 2.31 26.86
C GLU A 220 -4.52 1.80 25.91
N PHE A 221 -4.43 2.38 24.73
CA PHE A 221 -3.47 1.99 23.70
C PHE A 221 -2.42 3.08 23.51
N GLU A 222 -1.17 2.66 23.35
CA GLU A 222 -0.07 3.56 23.01
C GLU A 222 0.36 3.31 21.56
N LEU A 223 0.14 4.32 20.71
CA LEU A 223 0.51 4.31 19.29
C LEU A 223 1.58 5.37 19.04
N SER A 224 2.66 4.98 18.36
CA SER A 224 3.67 5.90 17.85
C SER A 224 3.25 6.43 16.48
N ILE A 225 3.07 7.75 16.39
CA ILE A 225 2.74 8.47 15.16
C ILE A 225 4.06 8.97 14.52
N PRO A 226 4.24 8.82 13.20
CA PRO A 226 5.40 9.38 12.50
C PRO A 226 5.55 10.88 12.74
N ASP A 227 6.77 11.38 12.93
CA ASP A 227 7.02 12.81 13.19
C ASP A 227 6.45 13.70 12.07
N ALA A 228 6.56 13.26 10.82
CA ALA A 228 5.98 13.95 9.66
C ALA A 228 4.46 14.14 9.74
N MET A 229 3.73 13.36 10.55
CA MET A 229 2.31 13.56 10.80
C MET A 229 2.05 14.45 12.02
N LYS A 230 2.96 14.51 12.99
CA LYS A 230 2.85 15.44 14.12
C LYS A 230 2.83 16.88 13.62
N ASP A 231 3.68 17.20 12.65
CA ASP A 231 3.71 18.50 11.98
C ASP A 231 2.45 18.75 11.16
N PHE A 232 1.92 17.70 10.50
CA PHE A 232 0.77 17.82 9.61
C PHE A 232 -0.57 17.96 10.33
N CYS A 233 -0.71 17.35 11.50
CA CYS A 233 -1.96 17.36 12.28
C CYS A 233 -1.91 18.33 13.48
N GLU A 234 -0.74 18.93 13.76
CA GLU A 234 -0.41 19.67 14.98
C GLU A 234 -0.83 18.90 16.26
N VAL A 235 -0.78 17.57 16.22
CA VAL A 235 -1.21 16.72 17.33
C VAL A 235 0.00 16.48 18.25
N PRO A 236 -0.13 16.72 19.57
CA PRO A 236 0.93 16.43 20.53
C PRO A 236 1.40 14.97 20.46
N ALA A 237 2.71 14.77 20.66
CA ALA A 237 3.39 13.48 20.48
C ALA A 237 2.84 12.34 21.37
N SER A 238 2.25 12.63 22.52
CA SER A 238 1.63 11.64 23.41
C SER A 238 0.34 12.16 24.04
N ILE A 239 -0.79 11.92 23.38
CA ILE A 239 -2.12 12.07 23.99
C ILE A 239 -2.63 10.68 24.33
N LYS A 240 -3.20 10.50 25.52
CA LYS A 240 -4.03 9.33 25.82
C LYS A 240 -5.21 9.33 24.85
N ARG A 241 -5.18 8.42 23.89
CA ARG A 241 -6.18 8.40 22.83
C ARG A 241 -7.42 7.62 23.27
N SER A 242 -8.59 8.16 22.96
CA SER A 242 -9.85 7.45 23.06
C SER A 242 -9.84 6.21 22.15
N ARG A 243 -10.76 5.26 22.40
CA ARG A 243 -10.92 4.09 21.54
C ARG A 243 -11.27 4.48 20.10
N ILE A 244 -12.06 5.53 19.92
CA ILE A 244 -12.47 6.04 18.60
C ILE A 244 -11.24 6.58 17.86
N GLN A 245 -10.43 7.42 18.50
CA GLN A 245 -9.18 7.94 17.91
C GLN A 245 -8.21 6.82 17.55
N THR A 246 -8.09 5.81 18.42
CA THR A 246 -7.25 4.64 18.16
C THR A 246 -7.74 3.89 16.93
N ALA A 247 -9.06 3.66 16.81
CA ALA A 247 -9.65 2.99 15.67
C ALA A 247 -9.46 3.77 14.36
N ASN A 248 -9.65 5.09 14.39
CA ASN A 248 -9.42 5.96 13.24
C ASN A 248 -7.96 5.90 12.79
N LEU A 249 -7.00 6.06 13.71
CA LEU A 249 -5.57 5.95 13.40
C LEU A 249 -5.22 4.60 12.77
N LEU A 250 -5.64 3.50 13.40
CA LEU A 250 -5.37 2.17 12.87
C LEU A 250 -5.92 2.02 11.45
N ALA A 251 -7.17 2.43 11.20
CA ALA A 251 -7.78 2.40 9.88
C ALA A 251 -7.06 3.30 8.86
N THR A 252 -6.69 4.53 9.24
CA THR A 252 -5.93 5.45 8.38
C THR A 252 -4.61 4.83 7.91
N PHE A 253 -3.95 4.05 8.78
CA PHE A 253 -2.70 3.37 8.47
C PHE A 253 -2.90 1.91 8.02
N GLY A 254 -4.13 1.49 7.71
CA GLY A 254 -4.43 0.18 7.12
C GLY A 254 -4.29 -1.02 8.05
N TRP A 255 -4.29 -0.78 9.37
CA TRP A 255 -4.32 -1.80 10.41
C TRP A 255 -5.75 -2.19 10.75
N HIS A 256 -6.00 -3.49 10.95
CA HIS A 256 -7.28 -4.02 11.40
C HIS A 256 -7.10 -5.05 12.52
N ILE A 257 -8.15 -5.25 13.33
CA ILE A 257 -8.13 -6.22 14.42
C ILE A 257 -8.32 -7.63 13.86
N ARG A 258 -7.46 -8.55 14.31
CA ARG A 258 -7.59 -9.97 13.97
C ARG A 258 -8.55 -10.64 14.95
N THR A 259 -9.56 -11.35 14.44
CA THR A 259 -10.64 -11.91 15.26
C THR A 259 -10.23 -13.06 16.18
N CYS A 260 -9.07 -13.69 15.95
CA CYS A 260 -8.62 -14.85 16.71
C CYS A 260 -7.69 -14.53 17.90
N ASP A 261 -7.11 -13.34 17.95
CA ASP A 261 -6.06 -13.00 18.91
C ASP A 261 -6.39 -11.65 19.57
N GLU A 262 -6.73 -11.65 20.87
CA GLU A 262 -7.01 -10.40 21.59
C GLU A 262 -5.81 -9.45 21.52
N GLY A 263 -6.05 -8.24 21.00
CA GLY A 263 -5.02 -7.21 20.93
C GLY A 263 -4.00 -7.40 19.80
N CYS A 264 -4.22 -8.27 18.82
CA CYS A 264 -3.39 -8.31 17.62
C CYS A 264 -4.01 -7.50 16.48
N VAL A 265 -3.17 -6.70 15.82
CA VAL A 265 -3.51 -6.02 14.57
C VAL A 265 -2.74 -6.61 13.40
N GLU A 266 -3.35 -6.57 12.24
CA GLU A 266 -2.75 -6.97 10.97
C GLU A 266 -2.94 -5.85 9.92
N CYS A 267 -1.94 -5.60 9.08
CA CYS A 267 -2.11 -4.71 7.94
C CYS A 267 -2.83 -5.43 6.79
N LYS A 268 -3.90 -4.85 6.24
CA LYS A 268 -4.65 -5.48 5.12
C LYS A 268 -3.85 -5.63 3.83
N MET A 269 -2.82 -4.81 3.66
CA MET A 269 -2.04 -4.69 2.43
C MET A 269 -0.80 -5.57 2.43
N CYS A 270 -0.02 -5.54 3.52
CA CYS A 270 1.24 -6.29 3.61
C CYS A 270 1.20 -7.47 4.59
N LEU A 271 0.07 -7.66 5.28
CA LEU A 271 -0.12 -8.72 6.28
C LEU A 271 0.94 -8.70 7.40
N ALA A 272 1.56 -7.54 7.63
CA ALA A 272 2.36 -7.32 8.83
C ALA A 272 1.46 -7.48 10.05
N LYS A 273 1.96 -8.14 11.08
CA LYS A 273 1.25 -8.36 12.33
C LYS A 273 1.96 -7.61 13.43
N SER A 274 1.20 -7.05 14.35
CA SER A 274 1.74 -6.41 15.54
C SER A 274 0.76 -6.53 16.71
N ILE A 275 1.29 -6.33 17.91
CA ILE A 275 0.52 -6.40 19.14
C ILE A 275 0.16 -4.98 19.55
N LEU A 276 -1.12 -4.74 19.82
CA LEU A 276 -1.61 -3.55 20.49
C LEU A 276 -1.31 -3.70 21.99
N PRO A 277 -0.34 -2.94 22.52
CA PRO A 277 -0.05 -2.94 23.95
C PRO A 277 -1.31 -2.49 24.70
N SER A 278 -1.88 -3.39 25.49
CA SER A 278 -2.97 -3.05 26.41
C SER A 278 -2.39 -2.92 27.81
N ARG A 279 -2.44 -1.71 28.36
CA ARG A 279 -2.04 -1.49 29.76
C ARG A 279 -3.10 -2.09 30.67
N LYS A 280 -2.97 -3.38 31.00
CA LYS A 280 -3.78 -3.98 32.07
C LYS A 280 -3.46 -3.20 33.35
N ARG A 281 -4.46 -2.54 33.94
CA ARG A 281 -4.33 -2.01 35.32
C ARG A 281 -4.05 -3.22 36.20
N SER A 282 -2.79 -3.44 36.58
CA SER A 282 -2.46 -4.48 37.55
C SER A 282 -3.29 -4.22 38.80
N ARG A 283 -4.11 -5.19 39.19
CA ARG A 283 -4.96 -5.08 40.38
C ARG A 283 -4.18 -5.34 41.66
N GLU A 284 -2.94 -5.80 41.59
CA GLU A 284 -2.10 -6.09 42.77
C GLU A 284 -0.67 -5.57 42.54
N GLY A 285 -0.12 -4.92 43.57
CA GLY A 285 1.10 -4.12 43.55
C GLY A 285 2.42 -4.87 43.35
N VAL A 286 2.45 -5.88 42.49
CA VAL A 286 3.69 -6.55 42.07
C VAL A 286 4.38 -5.65 41.05
N ARG A 287 5.38 -4.89 41.52
CA ARG A 287 6.33 -4.17 40.66
C ARG A 287 7.14 -5.21 39.91
N VAL A 288 6.75 -5.51 38.68
CA VAL A 288 7.66 -6.13 37.72
C VAL A 288 8.56 -4.99 37.22
N ASP A 289 9.66 -4.75 37.92
CA ASP A 289 10.74 -3.82 37.51
C ASP A 289 11.56 -4.46 36.36
N GLY A 290 10.89 -4.83 35.28
CA GLY A 290 11.49 -5.26 34.02
C GLY A 290 10.97 -4.36 32.91
N GLU A 291 11.87 -3.88 32.05
CA GLU A 291 11.70 -2.90 30.96
C GLU A 291 10.50 -3.21 30.03
N LEU A 292 9.28 -2.95 30.48
CA LEU A 292 8.05 -2.96 29.67
C LEU A 292 7.92 -1.69 28.80
N HIS A 293 9.01 -0.95 28.62
CA HIS A 293 8.98 0.44 28.14
C HIS A 293 8.86 0.63 26.62
N GLU A 294 8.77 -0.43 25.83
CA GLU A 294 8.79 -0.26 24.36
C GLU A 294 7.82 -1.12 23.56
N MET A 295 6.81 -1.70 24.20
CA MET A 295 5.70 -2.26 23.43
C MET A 295 4.81 -1.10 22.97
N LYS A 296 5.18 -0.44 21.87
CA LYS A 296 4.35 0.56 21.17
C LYS A 296 4.15 0.10 19.74
N LEU A 297 2.93 0.23 19.21
CA LEU A 297 2.72 0.02 17.78
C LEU A 297 3.23 1.24 17.03
N HIS A 298 4.26 1.04 16.20
CA HIS A 298 4.71 2.04 15.23
C HIS A 298 3.84 1.97 13.98
N LEU A 299 2.96 2.95 13.80
CA LEU A 299 1.92 2.90 12.77
C LEU A 299 2.45 2.75 11.34
N ILE A 300 3.69 3.21 11.07
CA ILE A 300 4.36 3.06 9.79
C ILE A 300 5.48 2.03 9.85
N ASP A 301 6.37 2.13 10.84
CA ASP A 301 7.57 1.27 10.87
C ASP A 301 7.25 -0.21 11.12
N SER A 302 6.06 -0.53 11.64
CA SER A 302 5.60 -1.91 11.82
C SER A 302 5.11 -2.56 10.52
N HIS A 303 4.95 -1.80 9.43
CA HIS A 303 4.64 -2.37 8.13
C HIS A 303 5.88 -3.02 7.50
N ARG A 304 5.65 -3.96 6.58
CA ARG A 304 6.73 -4.46 5.75
C ARG A 304 7.21 -3.37 4.78
N VAL A 305 8.49 -3.40 4.42
CA VAL A 305 9.13 -2.41 3.54
C VAL A 305 8.44 -2.22 2.18
N TYR A 306 7.75 -3.25 1.68
CA TYR A 306 7.00 -3.20 0.42
C TYR A 306 5.54 -2.75 0.57
N CYS A 307 5.08 -2.47 1.79
CA CYS A 307 3.70 -2.08 2.01
C CYS A 307 3.41 -0.75 1.31
N PRO A 308 2.29 -0.60 0.59
CA PRO A 308 1.99 0.67 -0.08
C PRO A 308 1.86 1.87 0.86
N TYR A 309 1.47 1.64 2.13
CA TYR A 309 1.55 2.69 3.14
C TYR A 309 2.96 3.24 3.29
N VAL A 310 3.99 2.38 3.28
CA VAL A 310 5.41 2.76 3.40
C VAL A 310 5.99 3.23 2.08
N ALA A 311 5.86 2.42 1.03
CA ALA A 311 6.56 2.61 -0.24
C ALA A 311 5.82 3.53 -1.23
N GLY A 312 4.51 3.73 -1.05
CA GLY A 312 3.67 4.42 -2.03
C GLY A 312 3.34 3.58 -3.26
N PHE A 313 2.87 4.26 -4.31
CA PHE A 313 2.56 3.66 -5.61
C PHE A 313 3.32 4.38 -6.72
N SER A 314 4.38 3.77 -7.24
CA SER A 314 5.02 4.29 -8.44
C SER A 314 4.21 3.89 -9.66
N PHE A 315 3.53 4.86 -10.28
CA PHE A 315 2.84 4.68 -11.56
C PHE A 315 3.81 4.63 -12.75
N ALA A 316 5.06 5.08 -12.54
CA ALA A 316 6.16 5.00 -13.50
C ALA A 316 7.53 4.89 -12.77
N PRO A 317 8.59 4.34 -13.40
CA PRO A 317 9.91 4.10 -12.78
C PRO A 317 10.66 5.34 -12.31
N SER A 318 10.35 6.48 -12.91
CA SER A 318 10.96 7.77 -12.60
C SER A 318 10.06 8.65 -11.73
N HIS A 319 8.86 8.18 -11.41
CA HIS A 319 7.96 8.89 -10.54
C HIS A 319 8.21 8.40 -9.10
N GLU A 320 8.91 9.23 -8.33
CA GLU A 320 8.96 9.07 -6.88
C GLU A 320 7.53 9.16 -6.38
N SER A 321 6.98 8.02 -5.94
CA SER A 321 5.67 8.01 -5.35
C SER A 321 5.76 8.47 -3.92
N GLN A 322 4.84 9.33 -3.53
CA GLN A 322 4.69 9.69 -2.14
C GLN A 322 4.25 8.44 -1.36
N ALA A 323 4.84 8.20 -0.19
CA ALA A 323 4.42 7.12 0.71
C ALA A 323 2.88 7.13 0.86
N GLY A 324 2.25 5.96 0.72
CA GLY A 324 0.79 5.87 0.58
C GLY A 324 0.06 6.48 1.78
N TRP A 325 0.61 6.37 2.99
CA TRP A 325 0.03 7.00 4.18
C TRP A 325 -0.11 8.52 4.03
N LYS A 326 0.85 9.18 3.36
CA LYS A 326 0.79 10.63 3.15
C LYS A 326 -0.31 10.99 2.15
N VAL A 327 -0.55 10.16 1.15
CA VAL A 327 -1.66 10.32 0.18
C VAL A 327 -3.00 10.25 0.91
N VAL A 328 -3.17 9.21 1.75
CA VAL A 328 -4.38 9.03 2.56
C VAL A 328 -4.63 10.24 3.47
N VAL A 329 -3.61 10.69 4.20
CA VAL A 329 -3.72 11.85 5.11
C VAL A 329 -4.01 13.14 4.33
N LYS A 330 -3.39 13.34 3.17
CA LYS A 330 -3.67 14.48 2.28
C LYS A 330 -5.14 14.49 1.82
N ASN A 331 -5.68 13.34 1.44
CA ASN A 331 -7.07 13.21 1.03
C ASN A 331 -8.03 13.52 2.19
N LEU A 332 -7.76 13.00 3.40
CA LEU A 332 -8.54 13.34 4.59
C LEU A 332 -8.56 14.85 4.89
N VAL A 333 -7.44 15.54 4.70
CA VAL A 333 -7.38 16.99 4.91
C VAL A 333 -8.15 17.75 3.84
N LYS A 334 -8.08 17.34 2.57
CA LYS A 334 -8.92 17.93 1.52
C LYS A 334 -10.40 17.85 1.86
N PHE A 335 -10.84 16.70 2.36
CA PHE A 335 -12.24 16.48 2.71
C PHE A 335 -12.69 17.44 3.81
N ALA A 336 -11.91 17.54 4.87
CA ALA A 336 -12.22 18.44 5.97
C ALA A 336 -12.13 19.93 5.62
N MET A 337 -11.35 20.31 4.60
CA MET A 337 -11.29 21.69 4.12
C MET A 337 -12.52 22.04 3.27
N LYS A 338 -12.98 21.15 2.39
CA LYS A 338 -14.19 21.37 1.58
C LYS A 338 -15.42 21.65 2.46
N ASP A 339 -15.55 20.86 3.52
CA ASP A 339 -16.67 20.96 4.45
C ASP A 339 -16.71 22.31 5.20
N LYS A 340 -15.55 22.93 5.46
CA LYS A 340 -15.48 24.29 6.04
C LYS A 340 -16.05 25.35 5.11
N ASP A 341 -15.83 25.23 3.81
CA ASP A 341 -16.33 26.19 2.82
C ASP A 341 -17.85 26.03 2.57
N GLU A 342 -18.38 24.82 2.77
CA GLU A 342 -19.82 24.52 2.67
C GLU A 342 -20.59 24.77 3.98
N GLY A 343 -19.93 25.31 5.02
CA GLY A 343 -20.55 25.66 6.30
C GLY A 343 -20.91 24.47 7.19
N THR A 344 -20.54 23.24 6.78
CA THR A 344 -20.71 22.02 7.57
C THR A 344 -19.38 21.68 8.18
N VAL A 345 -19.08 22.12 9.40
CA VAL A 345 -17.79 21.84 10.02
C VAL A 345 -17.71 20.35 10.39
N ILE A 346 -17.34 19.48 9.45
CA ILE A 346 -16.76 18.17 9.80
C ILE A 346 -15.35 18.47 10.25
N GLU A 347 -15.26 18.70 11.55
CA GLU A 347 -14.03 19.05 12.20
C GLU A 347 -13.11 17.82 12.11
N LEU A 348 -11.90 17.98 11.56
CA LEU A 348 -10.80 17.01 11.68
C LEU A 348 -10.64 16.51 13.13
N ASP A 349 -11.11 17.33 14.06
CA ASP A 349 -11.26 17.09 15.48
C ASP A 349 -12.14 15.88 15.80
N GLU A 350 -13.13 15.47 14.99
CA GLU A 350 -13.85 14.20 15.20
C GLU A 350 -12.99 12.98 14.81
N LEU A 351 -12.20 13.10 13.75
CA LEU A 351 -11.33 12.02 13.29
C LEU A 351 -10.12 11.84 14.20
N TRP A 352 -9.53 12.95 14.64
CA TRP A 352 -8.33 13.00 15.45
C TRP A 352 -8.60 13.29 16.93
N GLY A 353 -9.87 13.46 17.32
CA GLY A 353 -10.35 13.71 18.68
C GLY A 353 -9.72 14.93 19.36
N ARG A 354 -9.64 16.09 18.67
CA ARG A 354 -9.41 17.34 19.40
C ARG A 354 -10.70 17.63 20.16
N GLU A 355 -10.58 17.78 21.46
CA GLU A 355 -11.69 18.16 22.30
C GLU A 355 -12.00 19.63 21.99
N THR A 356 -13.10 19.89 21.29
CA THR A 356 -13.52 21.27 21.02
C THR A 356 -13.71 21.95 22.37
N ARG A 357 -12.77 22.84 22.71
CA ARG A 357 -13.04 23.88 23.71
C ARG A 357 -14.14 24.72 23.09
N ARG A 358 -15.40 24.35 23.34
CA ARG A 358 -16.53 25.27 23.20
C ARG A 358 -16.20 26.45 24.11
N THR A 359 -15.62 27.49 23.53
CA THR A 359 -15.56 28.81 24.13
C THR A 359 -17.02 29.20 24.38
N LYS A 360 -17.40 29.21 25.65
CA LYS A 360 -18.69 29.71 26.11
C LYS A 360 -18.76 31.22 25.94
#